data_AF-A0A963EI93-F1
#
_entry.id   AF-A0A963EI93-F1
#
_cell.length_a   1.000
_cell.length_b   1.000
_cell.length_c   1.000
_cell.angle_alpha   90.00
_cell.angle_beta   90.00
_cell.angle_gamma   90.00
#
_symmetry.space_group_name_H-M   'P 1'
#
loop_
_entity.id
_entity.type
_entity.pdbx_description
1 polymer ?
#
loop_
_entity_poly.entity_id
_entity_poly.type
_entity_poly.pdbx_seq_one_letter_code
_entity_poly.pdbx_strand_id
1 'polypeptide(L)'
;GSFSDRNLKKAGYAADPRTDGSLDRLRLVEIDITALTKNALADSSLTSREQLRCKNFTALGIALWMFDRERESVLRWLERRFAARPELVDANRRALDAGHAFGETSELQQLTGYTVGRADLPAGLYRTVTGHEALAFGLLDGAFNTDLDLVFCSYPITPASNLLHDMARLKSFRVKTFQAEDEIAAVCAAIGASYAGSIGITSSSGPGIALKAEAIGLAVMTELPLVIVNSQRAGPSTGMPTKTEQSDLYQAVLGRNGDSPIVVLAAATPSDCYAMAREAVRIAVHHMTPVMLLTDGFLANA
;
A
#
# COMPACT_ATOMS: atom_id res chain seq x y z
N GLY A 1 26.10 1.71 -16.81
CA GLY A 1 25.16 0.87 -17.59
C GLY A 1 23.81 1.46 -18.03
N SER A 2 23.23 2.47 -17.37
CA SER A 2 21.81 2.86 -17.64
C SER A 2 21.60 4.20 -18.37
N PHE A 3 22.60 5.09 -18.41
CA PHE A 3 22.57 6.38 -19.10
C PHE A 3 22.97 6.21 -20.57
N SER A 4 22.14 5.53 -21.37
CA SER A 4 22.29 5.46 -22.82
C SER A 4 21.39 6.48 -23.51
N ASP A 5 21.74 6.91 -24.72
CA ASP A 5 20.96 7.88 -25.51
C ASP A 5 19.48 7.49 -25.62
N ARG A 6 19.21 6.19 -25.81
CA ARG A 6 17.84 5.67 -25.87
C ARG A 6 17.09 5.89 -24.55
N ASN A 7 17.75 5.68 -23.41
CA ASN A 7 17.13 5.83 -22.10
C ASN A 7 16.95 7.31 -21.73
N LEU A 8 17.93 8.16 -22.06
CA LEU A 8 17.84 9.62 -21.88
C LEU A 8 16.68 10.21 -22.68
N LYS A 9 16.56 9.84 -23.96
CA LYS A 9 15.43 10.26 -24.81
C LYS A 9 14.07 9.83 -24.24
N LYS A 10 13.96 8.60 -23.72
CA LYS A 10 12.73 8.11 -23.06
C LYS A 10 12.41 8.87 -21.77
N ALA A 11 13.44 9.32 -21.06
CA ALA A 11 13.31 10.11 -19.84
C ALA A 11 13.12 11.61 -20.11
N GLY A 12 13.10 12.05 -21.38
CA GLY A 12 12.91 13.45 -21.76
C GLY A 12 14.16 14.32 -21.64
N TYR A 13 15.35 13.72 -21.49
CA TYR A 13 16.62 14.45 -21.42
C TYR A 13 17.19 14.69 -22.82
N ALA A 14 17.60 15.93 -23.09
CA ALA A 14 18.24 16.34 -24.34
C ALA A 14 19.76 16.05 -24.37
N ALA A 15 20.39 16.04 -23.20
CA ALA A 15 21.80 15.72 -23.00
C ALA A 15 21.98 14.85 -21.75
N ASP A 16 23.16 14.26 -21.56
CA ASP A 16 23.46 13.49 -20.34
C ASP A 16 23.61 14.44 -19.14
N PRO A 17 22.74 14.33 -18.11
CA PRO A 17 22.76 15.24 -16.96
C PRO A 17 24.05 15.13 -16.13
N ARG A 18 24.83 14.07 -16.34
CA ARG A 18 26.13 13.88 -15.68
C ARG A 18 27.22 14.80 -16.25
N THR A 19 27.00 15.35 -17.45
CA THR A 19 28.00 16.14 -18.19
C THR A 19 27.53 17.55 -18.56
N ASP A 20 26.25 17.87 -18.40
CA ASP A 20 25.67 19.17 -18.81
C ASP A 20 25.68 20.25 -17.71
N GLY A 21 26.26 19.95 -16.54
CA GLY A 21 26.33 20.84 -15.39
C GLY A 21 25.04 20.92 -14.55
N SER A 22 23.97 20.25 -14.95
CA SER A 22 22.68 20.28 -14.22
C SER A 22 22.77 19.70 -12.80
N LEU A 23 23.76 18.84 -12.56
CA LEU A 23 23.98 18.16 -11.29
C LEU A 23 25.13 18.74 -10.47
N ASP A 24 25.68 19.91 -10.82
CA ASP A 24 26.83 20.53 -10.13
C ASP A 24 26.60 20.81 -8.64
N ARG A 25 25.33 20.91 -8.21
CA ARG A 25 24.94 21.08 -6.80
C ARG A 25 24.94 19.77 -6.00
N LEU A 26 25.11 18.63 -6.66
CA LEU A 26 25.06 17.30 -6.06
C LEU A 26 26.44 16.65 -6.06
N ARG A 27 26.67 15.76 -5.10
CA ARG A 27 27.85 14.87 -5.11
C ARG A 27 27.52 13.65 -5.97
N LEU A 28 28.14 13.56 -7.14
CA LEU A 28 27.94 12.44 -8.05
C LEU A 28 28.86 11.28 -7.70
N VAL A 29 28.27 10.10 -7.51
CA VAL A 29 29.00 8.83 -7.35
C VAL A 29 28.59 7.92 -8.50
N GLU A 30 29.49 7.71 -9.45
CA GLU A 30 29.23 6.83 -10.59
C GLU A 30 29.55 5.38 -10.22
N ILE A 31 28.53 4.52 -10.26
CA ILE A 31 28.66 3.11 -9.92
C ILE A 31 28.06 2.27 -11.05
N ASP A 32 28.85 1.40 -11.68
CA ASP A 32 28.29 0.37 -12.54
C ASP A 32 27.76 -0.81 -11.71
N ILE A 33 26.57 -0.63 -11.14
CA ILE A 33 25.86 -1.64 -10.35
C ILE A 33 25.71 -2.95 -11.15
N THR A 34 25.60 -2.88 -12.48
CA THR A 34 25.44 -4.07 -13.31
C THR A 34 26.71 -4.89 -13.35
N ALA A 35 27.85 -4.25 -13.60
CA ALA A 35 29.14 -4.90 -13.61
C ALA A 35 29.48 -5.44 -12.20
N LEU A 36 29.27 -4.64 -11.16
CA LEU A 36 29.52 -5.04 -9.78
C LEU A 36 28.71 -6.30 -9.40
N THR A 37 27.42 -6.32 -9.73
CA THR A 37 26.55 -7.49 -9.47
C THR A 37 26.98 -8.71 -10.27
N LYS A 38 27.32 -8.56 -11.56
CA LYS A 38 27.75 -9.69 -12.39
C LYS A 38 29.09 -10.27 -11.91
N ASN A 39 30.04 -9.41 -11.55
CA ASN A 39 31.34 -9.84 -11.06
C ASN A 39 31.20 -10.59 -9.73
N ALA A 40 30.36 -10.10 -8.82
CA ALA A 40 30.07 -10.77 -7.55
C ALA A 40 29.41 -12.16 -7.71
N LEU A 41 28.76 -12.39 -8.85
CA LEU A 41 28.01 -13.60 -9.16
C LEU A 41 28.63 -14.42 -10.30
N ALA A 42 29.87 -14.14 -10.69
CA ALA A 42 30.53 -14.78 -11.83
C ALA A 42 30.56 -16.31 -11.69
N ASP A 43 30.81 -16.80 -10.47
CA ASP A 43 30.89 -18.23 -10.14
C ASP A 43 29.55 -18.82 -9.65
N SER A 44 28.45 -18.10 -9.78
CA SER A 44 27.13 -18.60 -9.40
C SER A 44 26.53 -19.50 -10.47
N SER A 45 25.66 -20.43 -10.07
CA SER A 45 24.89 -21.28 -10.99
C SER A 45 23.76 -20.55 -11.72
N LEU A 46 23.57 -19.25 -11.44
CA LEU A 46 22.47 -18.45 -11.98
C LEU A 46 22.71 -18.04 -13.43
N THR A 47 21.63 -18.00 -14.22
CA THR A 47 21.68 -17.42 -15.56
C THR A 47 22.00 -15.92 -15.50
N SER A 48 22.55 -15.36 -16.59
CA SER A 48 22.78 -13.92 -16.69
C SER A 48 21.53 -13.08 -16.39
N ARG A 49 20.34 -13.56 -16.75
CA ARG A 49 19.08 -12.87 -16.45
C ARG A 49 18.76 -12.87 -14.96
N GLU A 50 19.04 -13.97 -14.26
CA GLU A 50 18.84 -14.09 -12.83
C GLU A 50 19.85 -13.25 -12.05
N GLN A 51 21.13 -13.26 -12.43
CA GLN A 51 22.16 -12.38 -11.84
C GLN A 51 21.75 -10.90 -11.93
N LEU A 52 21.19 -10.47 -13.06
CA LEU A 52 20.71 -9.09 -13.24
C LEU A 52 19.53 -8.74 -12.33
N ARG A 53 18.77 -9.72 -11.81
CA ARG A 53 17.69 -9.50 -10.84
C ARG A 53 18.21 -9.24 -9.42
N CYS A 54 19.46 -9.58 -9.13
CA CYS A 54 20.11 -9.32 -7.83
C CYS A 54 20.66 -7.90 -7.69
N LYS A 55 20.59 -7.06 -8.74
CA LYS A 55 21.10 -5.67 -8.70
C LYS A 55 20.48 -4.82 -7.59
N ASN A 56 19.23 -5.09 -7.24
CA ASN A 56 18.55 -4.42 -6.15
C ASN A 56 19.26 -4.67 -4.80
N PHE A 57 19.80 -5.86 -4.57
CA PHE A 57 20.57 -6.16 -3.36
C PHE A 57 21.94 -5.52 -3.37
N THR A 58 22.61 -5.43 -4.52
CA THR A 58 23.84 -4.63 -4.65
C THR A 58 23.59 -3.16 -4.30
N ALA A 59 22.52 -2.57 -4.85
CA ALA A 59 22.12 -1.20 -4.52
C ALA A 59 21.76 -1.04 -3.03
N LEU A 60 21.04 -2.02 -2.46
CA LEU A 60 20.71 -2.05 -1.04
C LEU A 60 21.97 -2.14 -0.17
N GLY A 61 22.97 -2.93 -0.56
CA GLY A 61 24.23 -3.06 0.17
C GLY A 61 24.99 -1.73 0.26
N ILE A 62 25.03 -1.00 -0.85
CA ILE A 62 25.59 0.36 -0.89
C ILE A 62 24.81 1.29 0.05
N ALA A 63 23.47 1.26 -0.01
CA ALA A 63 22.63 2.10 0.86
C ALA A 63 22.79 1.76 2.35
N LEU A 64 22.90 0.47 2.71
CA LEU A 64 23.14 0.06 4.10
C LEU A 64 24.48 0.57 4.61
N TRP A 65 25.53 0.51 3.78
CA TRP A 65 26.82 1.10 4.11
C TRP A 65 26.73 2.62 4.30
N MET A 66 26.09 3.35 3.37
CA MET A 66 25.95 4.81 3.45
C MET A 66 25.28 5.30 4.73
N PHE A 67 24.35 4.51 5.28
CA PHE A 67 23.57 4.85 6.47
C PHE A 67 24.00 4.10 7.75
N ASP A 68 25.17 3.42 7.70
CA ASP A 68 25.71 2.65 8.83
C ASP A 68 24.68 1.65 9.41
N ARG A 69 24.06 0.87 8.53
CA ARG A 69 22.99 -0.09 8.86
C ARG A 69 23.47 -1.52 8.74
N GLU A 70 23.13 -2.33 9.74
CA GLU A 70 23.44 -3.76 9.75
C GLU A 70 22.72 -4.54 8.65
N ARG A 71 23.46 -5.43 7.98
CA ARG A 71 22.96 -6.34 6.93
C ARG A 71 22.16 -7.52 7.47
N GLU A 72 22.34 -7.87 8.74
CA GLU A 72 21.87 -9.12 9.32
C GLU A 72 20.34 -9.31 9.21
N SER A 73 19.59 -8.22 9.38
CA SER A 73 18.13 -8.22 9.22
C SER A 73 17.70 -8.61 7.80
N VAL A 74 18.39 -8.10 6.79
CA VAL A 74 18.16 -8.38 5.37
C VAL A 74 18.56 -9.82 5.04
N LEU A 75 19.68 -10.30 5.58
CA LEU A 75 20.16 -11.66 5.37
C LEU A 75 19.17 -12.70 5.92
N ARG A 76 18.67 -12.51 7.15
CA ARG A 76 17.61 -13.37 7.71
C ARG A 76 16.31 -13.31 6.91
N TRP A 77 15.95 -12.15 6.36
CA TRP A 77 14.78 -12.04 5.50
C TRP A 77 14.98 -12.80 4.18
N LEU A 78 16.16 -12.72 3.57
CA LEU A 78 16.51 -13.47 2.35
C LEU A 78 16.37 -14.97 2.54
N GLU A 79 16.92 -15.50 3.64
CA GLU A 79 16.82 -16.91 4.02
C GLU A 79 15.37 -17.38 4.12
N ARG A 80 14.51 -16.60 4.77
CA ARG A 80 13.08 -16.92 4.91
C ARG A 80 12.34 -16.81 3.57
N ARG A 81 12.59 -15.74 2.81
CA ARG A 81 11.87 -15.44 1.56
C ARG A 81 12.18 -16.45 0.46
N PHE A 82 13.43 -16.88 0.35
CA PHE A 82 13.92 -17.77 -0.69
C PHE A 82 14.34 -19.14 -0.16
N ALA A 83 13.77 -19.58 0.96
CA ALA A 83 14.09 -20.87 1.60
C ALA A 83 14.00 -22.07 0.64
N ALA A 84 13.08 -22.03 -0.33
CA ALA A 84 12.91 -23.09 -1.34
C ALA A 84 13.94 -23.05 -2.48
N ARG A 85 14.78 -22.00 -2.57
CA ARG A 85 15.77 -21.77 -3.63
C ARG A 85 17.09 -21.25 -3.00
N PRO A 86 17.86 -22.11 -2.31
CA PRO A 86 19.06 -21.71 -1.58
C PRO A 86 20.11 -20.97 -2.43
N GLU A 87 20.20 -21.28 -3.73
CA GLU A 87 21.08 -20.60 -4.67
C GLU A 87 20.70 -19.13 -4.87
N LEU A 88 19.42 -18.76 -4.71
CA LEU A 88 19.00 -17.36 -4.73
C LEU A 88 19.34 -16.66 -3.42
N VAL A 89 19.32 -17.37 -2.28
CA VAL A 89 19.77 -16.80 -0.99
C VAL A 89 21.25 -16.45 -1.07
N ASP A 90 22.08 -17.38 -1.53
CA ASP A 90 23.52 -17.19 -1.70
C ASP A 90 23.83 -16.05 -2.67
N ALA A 91 23.20 -16.05 -3.85
CA ALA A 91 23.42 -14.99 -4.83
C ALA A 91 23.00 -13.60 -4.32
N ASN A 92 21.83 -13.47 -3.70
CA ASN A 92 21.40 -12.16 -3.18
C ASN A 92 22.26 -11.71 -1.98
N ARG A 93 22.78 -12.64 -1.16
CA ARG A 93 23.77 -12.34 -0.12
C ARG A 93 25.06 -11.81 -0.72
N ARG A 94 25.66 -12.52 -1.69
CA ARG A 94 26.89 -12.07 -2.37
C ARG A 94 26.72 -10.71 -3.04
N ALA A 95 25.57 -10.47 -3.68
CA ALA A 95 25.25 -9.17 -4.27
C ALA A 95 25.16 -8.07 -3.21
N LEU A 96 24.46 -8.32 -2.09
CA LEU A 96 24.38 -7.40 -0.95
C LEU A 96 25.76 -7.06 -0.38
N ASP A 97 26.56 -8.09 -0.13
CA ASP A 97 27.91 -7.95 0.43
C ASP A 97 28.85 -7.23 -0.54
N ALA A 98 28.76 -7.49 -1.84
CA ALA A 98 29.53 -6.76 -2.85
C ALA A 98 29.17 -5.28 -2.89
N GLY A 99 27.89 -4.94 -2.76
CA GLY A 99 27.45 -3.54 -2.64
C GLY A 99 27.98 -2.84 -1.39
N HIS A 100 27.96 -3.53 -0.25
CA HIS A 100 28.48 -2.98 1.00
C HIS A 100 30.01 -2.87 0.97
N ALA A 101 30.72 -3.88 0.48
CA ALA A 101 32.17 -3.89 0.33
C ALA A 101 32.63 -2.80 -0.64
N PHE A 102 31.87 -2.53 -1.71
CA PHE A 102 32.14 -1.40 -2.59
C PHE A 102 32.17 -0.08 -1.81
N GLY A 103 31.23 0.12 -0.86
CA GLY A 103 31.24 1.28 0.02
C GLY A 103 32.53 1.38 0.85
N GLU A 104 32.93 0.29 1.50
CA GLU A 104 34.14 0.22 2.34
C GLU A 104 35.44 0.47 1.56
N THR A 105 35.56 -0.09 0.36
CA THR A 105 36.81 -0.08 -0.41
C THR A 105 36.92 1.08 -1.38
N SER A 106 35.79 1.65 -1.79
CA SER A 106 35.82 2.83 -2.64
C SER A 106 36.23 4.00 -1.75
N GLU A 107 37.28 4.72 -2.12
CA GLU A 107 37.74 5.93 -1.43
C GLU A 107 36.73 7.08 -1.62
N LEU A 108 35.49 6.88 -1.15
CA LEU A 108 34.38 7.82 -1.19
C LEU A 108 34.54 8.87 -0.10
N GLN A 109 35.73 9.48 -0.02
CA GLN A 109 36.12 10.51 0.96
C GLN A 109 35.15 11.71 0.96
N GLN A 110 34.32 11.84 -0.07
CA GLN A 110 33.31 12.88 -0.22
C GLN A 110 31.98 12.57 0.48
N LEU A 111 31.78 11.35 0.99
CA LEU A 111 30.56 10.95 1.68
C LEU A 111 30.77 11.03 3.20
N THR A 112 29.90 11.77 3.88
CA THR A 112 29.83 11.78 5.34
C THR A 112 28.89 10.65 5.76
N GLY A 113 29.38 9.68 6.54
CA GLY A 113 28.54 8.63 7.10
C GLY A 113 27.44 9.22 7.97
N TYR A 114 26.19 8.79 7.76
CA TYR A 114 25.05 9.21 8.56
C TYR A 114 24.47 8.01 9.29
N THR A 115 24.72 7.92 10.60
CA THR A 115 24.17 6.83 11.42
C THR A 115 22.71 7.12 11.77
N VAL A 116 21.81 6.28 11.24
CA VAL A 116 20.38 6.33 11.62
C VAL A 116 20.20 5.63 12.97
N GLY A 117 20.05 6.43 14.03
CA GLY A 117 19.78 5.94 15.38
C GLY A 117 18.52 5.08 15.49
N ARG A 118 18.43 4.29 16.57
CA ARG A 118 17.18 3.58 16.90
C ARG A 118 16.10 4.61 17.23
N ALA A 119 14.88 4.37 16.73
CA ALA A 119 13.73 5.19 17.12
C ALA A 119 13.44 4.99 18.61
N ASP A 120 13.16 6.08 19.32
CA ASP A 120 12.66 6.02 20.70
C ASP A 120 11.17 5.67 20.66
N LEU A 121 10.87 4.41 20.97
CA LEU A 121 9.52 3.86 20.95
C LEU A 121 9.25 3.19 22.30
N PRO A 122 8.02 3.27 22.84
CA PRO A 122 7.63 2.52 24.03
C PRO A 122 7.95 1.02 23.91
N ALA A 123 8.14 0.32 25.03
CA ALA A 123 8.28 -1.13 24.98
C ALA A 123 6.95 -1.78 24.53
N GLY A 124 6.98 -2.66 23.53
CA GLY A 124 5.78 -3.30 23.01
C GLY A 124 6.02 -4.27 21.86
N LEU A 125 4.96 -4.98 21.47
CA LEU A 125 4.94 -5.79 20.26
C LEU A 125 4.48 -4.94 19.08
N TYR A 126 5.38 -4.74 18.13
CA TYR A 126 5.12 -3.91 16.95
C TYR A 126 4.85 -4.78 15.72
N ARG A 127 3.92 -4.30 14.89
CA ARG A 127 3.66 -4.87 13.57
C ARG A 127 3.63 -3.74 12.54
N THR A 128 4.40 -3.89 11.48
CA THR A 128 4.24 -3.06 10.28
C THR A 128 2.93 -3.46 9.61
N VAL A 129 2.07 -2.48 9.37
CA VAL A 129 0.81 -2.65 8.66
C VAL A 129 0.71 -1.58 7.60
N THR A 130 0.13 -1.92 6.48
CA THR A 130 -0.34 -0.91 5.53
C THR A 130 -1.70 -0.35 5.96
N GLY A 131 -2.13 0.77 5.37
CA GLY A 131 -3.45 1.33 5.69
C GLY A 131 -4.62 0.39 5.35
N HIS A 132 -4.53 -0.38 4.25
CA HIS A 132 -5.58 -1.34 3.88
C HIS A 132 -5.62 -2.57 4.80
N GLU A 133 -4.46 -3.05 5.28
CA GLU A 133 -4.40 -4.10 6.31
C GLU A 133 -5.01 -3.59 7.63
N ALA A 134 -4.67 -2.36 8.04
CA ALA A 134 -5.21 -1.74 9.24
C ALA A 134 -6.73 -1.54 9.15
N LEU A 135 -7.25 -1.10 8.00
CA LEU A 135 -8.70 -1.05 7.73
C LEU A 135 -9.34 -2.42 7.90
N ALA A 136 -8.80 -3.47 7.28
CA ALA A 136 -9.35 -4.81 7.37
C ALA A 136 -9.46 -5.30 8.83
N PHE A 137 -8.39 -5.09 9.61
CA PHE A 137 -8.39 -5.46 11.03
C PHE A 137 -9.35 -4.61 11.86
N GLY A 138 -9.46 -3.31 11.58
CA GLY A 138 -10.37 -2.42 12.29
C GLY A 138 -11.84 -2.73 12.01
N LEU A 139 -12.20 -3.05 10.76
CA LEU A 139 -13.55 -3.49 10.39
C LEU A 139 -13.90 -4.81 11.08
N LEU A 140 -12.96 -5.75 11.10
CA LEU A 140 -13.15 -7.04 11.76
C LEU A 140 -13.32 -6.89 13.27
N ASP A 141 -12.46 -6.12 13.94
CA ASP A 141 -12.58 -5.82 15.38
C ASP A 141 -13.91 -5.10 15.68
N GLY A 142 -14.30 -4.13 14.84
CA GLY A 142 -15.60 -3.48 14.92
C GLY A 142 -16.76 -4.48 14.91
N ALA A 143 -16.78 -5.40 13.96
CA ALA A 143 -17.83 -6.41 13.84
C ALA A 143 -17.82 -7.41 15.02
N PHE A 144 -16.64 -7.82 15.50
CA PHE A 144 -16.52 -8.69 16.67
C PHE A 144 -17.14 -8.09 17.93
N ASN A 145 -17.14 -6.77 18.07
CA ASN A 145 -17.78 -6.08 19.17
C ASN A 145 -19.31 -5.93 19.01
N THR A 146 -19.91 -6.49 17.96
CA THR A 146 -21.36 -6.35 17.65
C THR A 146 -22.15 -7.65 17.57
N ASP A 147 -21.57 -8.82 17.84
CA ASP A 147 -22.18 -10.16 17.66
C ASP A 147 -22.68 -10.49 16.22
N LEU A 148 -22.62 -9.54 15.29
CA LEU A 148 -22.99 -9.69 13.88
C LEU A 148 -21.90 -10.42 13.07
N ASP A 149 -22.34 -11.17 12.05
CA ASP A 149 -21.46 -11.58 10.94
C ASP A 149 -21.05 -10.35 10.11
N LEU A 150 -19.88 -10.39 9.48
CA LEU A 150 -19.42 -9.34 8.56
C LEU A 150 -19.55 -9.83 7.11
N VAL A 151 -20.27 -9.07 6.28
CA VAL A 151 -20.34 -9.33 4.83
C VAL A 151 -19.74 -8.16 4.06
N PHE A 152 -18.62 -8.42 3.38
CA PHE A 152 -17.88 -7.44 2.60
C PHE A 152 -18.17 -7.63 1.10
N CYS A 153 -18.85 -6.66 0.49
CA CYS A 153 -19.27 -6.69 -0.91
C CYS A 153 -18.57 -5.57 -1.69
N SER A 154 -17.80 -5.91 -2.73
CA SER A 154 -17.06 -4.89 -3.50
C SER A 154 -16.91 -5.26 -4.97
N TYR A 155 -16.63 -4.25 -5.78
CA TYR A 155 -16.17 -4.40 -7.15
C TYR A 155 -14.70 -3.97 -7.23
N PRO A 156 -13.81 -4.69 -7.93
CA PRO A 156 -12.40 -4.35 -8.00
C PRO A 156 -12.15 -2.97 -8.64
N ILE A 157 -11.54 -2.05 -7.89
CA ILE A 157 -11.13 -0.72 -8.35
C ILE A 157 -9.86 -0.28 -7.61
N THR A 158 -8.87 0.27 -8.31
CA THR A 158 -7.66 0.84 -7.68
C THR A 158 -8.01 2.15 -6.95
N PRO A 159 -7.54 2.40 -5.71
CA PRO A 159 -6.69 1.56 -4.86
C PRO A 159 -7.45 0.66 -3.85
N ALA A 160 -8.77 0.55 -3.95
CA ALA A 160 -9.61 -0.18 -2.99
C ALA A 160 -9.49 -1.72 -3.05
N SER A 161 -9.10 -2.31 -4.18
CA SER A 161 -9.10 -3.78 -4.37
C SER A 161 -8.27 -4.56 -3.34
N ASN A 162 -7.20 -3.97 -2.79
CA ASN A 162 -6.38 -4.65 -1.80
C ASN A 162 -7.17 -4.98 -0.52
N LEU A 163 -8.13 -4.15 -0.14
CA LEU A 163 -8.99 -4.40 1.01
C LEU A 163 -9.83 -5.68 0.82
N LEU A 164 -10.36 -5.92 -0.38
CA LEU A 164 -11.06 -7.18 -0.69
C LEU A 164 -10.12 -8.39 -0.49
N HIS A 165 -8.86 -8.29 -0.93
CA HIS A 165 -7.89 -9.37 -0.77
C HIS A 165 -7.59 -9.67 0.71
N ASP A 166 -7.49 -8.63 1.55
CA ASP A 166 -7.27 -8.82 2.99
C ASP A 166 -8.49 -9.39 3.68
N MET A 167 -9.68 -8.85 3.41
CA MET A 167 -10.94 -9.38 3.95
C MET A 167 -11.16 -10.84 3.53
N ALA A 168 -10.81 -11.19 2.29
CA ALA A 168 -10.89 -12.56 1.81
C ALA A 168 -9.90 -13.52 2.50
N ARG A 169 -8.85 -13.03 3.18
CA ARG A 169 -7.97 -13.88 4.01
C ARG A 169 -8.54 -14.11 5.41
N LEU A 170 -9.54 -13.34 5.83
CA LEU A 170 -10.12 -13.36 7.17
C LEU A 170 -11.39 -14.22 7.29
N LYS A 171 -11.68 -15.09 6.30
CA LYS A 171 -12.89 -15.94 6.24
C LYS A 171 -13.13 -16.79 7.50
N SER A 172 -12.06 -17.17 8.19
CA SER A 172 -12.12 -17.94 9.44
C SER A 172 -12.77 -17.19 10.60
N PHE A 173 -13.01 -15.88 10.45
CA PHE A 173 -13.50 -14.98 11.49
C PHE A 173 -14.93 -14.48 11.21
N ARG A 174 -15.83 -15.36 10.73
CA ARG A 174 -17.22 -14.99 10.36
C ARG A 174 -17.31 -13.88 9.30
N VAL A 175 -16.27 -13.76 8.47
CA VAL A 175 -16.22 -12.84 7.33
C VAL A 175 -16.65 -13.56 6.06
N LYS A 176 -17.63 -12.99 5.36
CA LYS A 176 -18.02 -13.40 4.01
C LYS A 176 -17.63 -12.30 3.03
N THR A 177 -17.05 -12.66 1.90
CA THR A 177 -16.68 -11.71 0.84
C THR A 177 -17.47 -12.00 -0.43
N PHE A 178 -18.00 -10.96 -1.07
CA PHE A 178 -18.69 -11.04 -2.34
C PHE A 178 -18.05 -10.07 -3.33
N GLN A 179 -17.50 -10.62 -4.42
CA GLN A 179 -17.04 -9.82 -5.55
C GLN A 179 -18.19 -9.68 -6.53
N ALA A 180 -18.75 -8.48 -6.62
CA ALA A 180 -19.87 -8.19 -7.52
C ALA A 180 -19.40 -7.92 -8.94
N GLU A 181 -20.36 -7.88 -9.87
CA GLU A 181 -20.21 -7.54 -11.27
C GLU A 181 -19.98 -6.03 -11.52
N ASP A 182 -20.50 -5.18 -10.63
CA ASP A 182 -20.34 -3.72 -10.66
C ASP A 182 -20.53 -3.10 -9.26
N GLU A 183 -20.34 -1.78 -9.15
CA GLU A 183 -20.46 -1.07 -7.88
C GLU A 183 -21.89 -1.00 -7.34
N ILE A 184 -22.92 -1.03 -8.19
CA ILE A 184 -24.33 -0.99 -7.80
C ILE A 184 -24.69 -2.32 -7.13
N ALA A 185 -24.41 -3.43 -7.79
CA ALA A 185 -24.59 -4.78 -7.26
C ALA A 185 -23.83 -4.97 -5.94
N ALA A 186 -22.60 -4.45 -5.84
CA ALA A 186 -21.81 -4.53 -4.60
C ALA A 186 -22.48 -3.82 -3.42
N VAL A 187 -23.00 -2.59 -3.59
CA VAL A 187 -23.65 -1.88 -2.48
C VAL A 187 -25.02 -2.46 -2.15
N CYS A 188 -25.80 -2.87 -3.15
CA CYS A 188 -27.08 -3.53 -2.94
C CYS A 188 -26.92 -4.86 -2.19
N ALA A 189 -25.88 -5.65 -2.50
CA ALA A 189 -25.56 -6.86 -1.77
C ALA A 189 -25.15 -6.58 -0.31
N ALA A 190 -24.37 -5.53 -0.06
CA ALA A 190 -24.03 -5.11 1.30
C ALA A 190 -25.26 -4.71 2.10
N ILE A 191 -26.16 -3.92 1.50
CA ILE A 191 -27.43 -3.52 2.13
C ILE A 191 -28.31 -4.74 2.42
N GLY A 192 -28.40 -5.68 1.47
CA GLY A 192 -29.13 -6.94 1.66
C GLY A 192 -28.58 -7.76 2.82
N ALA A 193 -27.25 -7.79 2.99
CA ALA A 193 -26.62 -8.43 4.15
C ALA A 193 -26.97 -7.71 5.46
N SER A 194 -26.99 -6.37 5.46
CA SER A 194 -27.43 -5.58 6.62
C SER A 194 -28.87 -5.88 7.02
N TYR A 195 -29.77 -5.91 6.03
CA TYR A 195 -31.17 -6.27 6.23
C TYR A 195 -31.33 -7.70 6.78
N ALA A 196 -30.48 -8.64 6.37
CA ALA A 196 -30.50 -10.03 6.82
C ALA A 196 -29.85 -10.26 8.20
N GLY A 197 -29.42 -9.20 8.92
CA GLY A 197 -28.87 -9.31 10.27
C GLY A 197 -27.35 -9.53 10.33
N SER A 198 -26.61 -9.12 9.29
CA SER A 198 -25.14 -9.00 9.33
C SER A 198 -24.74 -7.51 9.32
N ILE A 199 -23.47 -7.16 9.53
CA ILE A 199 -22.97 -5.84 9.15
C ILE A 199 -22.51 -5.88 7.69
N GLY A 200 -23.23 -5.16 6.83
CA GLY A 200 -22.87 -4.94 5.44
C GLY A 200 -21.76 -3.90 5.29
N ILE A 201 -20.74 -4.23 4.51
CA ILE A 201 -19.62 -3.34 4.22
C ILE A 201 -19.37 -3.33 2.72
N THR A 202 -19.12 -2.15 2.15
CA THR A 202 -18.68 -2.01 0.76
C THR A 202 -17.48 -1.07 0.67
N SER A 203 -16.67 -1.22 -0.39
CA SER A 203 -15.52 -0.37 -0.65
C SER A 203 -15.47 0.07 -2.09
N SER A 204 -14.97 1.28 -2.35
CA SER A 204 -14.73 1.78 -3.69
C SER A 204 -13.75 2.98 -3.70
N SER A 205 -13.72 3.69 -4.81
CA SER A 205 -13.08 5.00 -4.99
C SER A 205 -14.07 5.95 -5.70
N GLY A 206 -13.75 7.24 -5.84
CA GLY A 206 -14.65 8.29 -6.34
C GLY A 206 -15.66 7.89 -7.43
N PRO A 207 -15.25 7.28 -8.57
CA PRO A 207 -16.18 6.85 -9.61
C PRO A 207 -17.22 5.84 -9.13
N GLY A 208 -16.78 4.85 -8.36
CA GLY A 208 -17.67 3.83 -7.84
C GLY A 208 -18.51 4.31 -6.66
N ILE A 209 -18.04 5.30 -5.89
CA ILE A 209 -18.89 5.99 -4.90
C ILE A 209 -20.03 6.75 -5.58
N ALA A 210 -19.79 7.36 -6.75
CA ALA A 210 -20.85 8.02 -7.53
C ALA A 210 -21.95 7.02 -7.92
N LEU A 211 -21.57 5.83 -8.39
CA LEU A 211 -22.52 4.78 -8.77
C LEU A 211 -23.30 4.23 -7.57
N LYS A 212 -22.72 4.26 -6.36
CA LYS A 212 -23.37 3.76 -5.13
C LYS A 212 -24.35 4.77 -4.51
N ALA A 213 -24.36 6.03 -4.94
CA ALA A 213 -25.04 7.11 -4.25
C ALA A 213 -26.54 6.86 -4.01
N GLU A 214 -27.26 6.35 -5.02
CA GLU A 214 -28.69 6.03 -4.91
C GLU A 214 -28.96 4.97 -3.85
N ALA A 215 -28.20 3.87 -3.86
CA ALA A 215 -28.35 2.79 -2.90
C ALA A 215 -27.91 3.18 -1.48
N ILE A 216 -26.91 4.05 -1.34
CA ILE A 216 -26.58 4.64 -0.02
C ILE A 216 -27.79 5.44 0.50
N GLY A 217 -28.49 6.18 -0.37
CA GLY A 217 -29.76 6.84 -0.03
C GLY A 217 -30.83 5.85 0.45
N LEU A 218 -30.93 4.67 -0.18
CA LEU A 218 -31.81 3.60 0.29
C LEU A 218 -31.44 3.13 1.70
N ALA A 219 -30.15 2.95 2.00
CA ALA A 219 -29.69 2.54 3.33
C ALA A 219 -30.01 3.60 4.41
N VAL A 220 -29.97 4.89 4.06
CA VAL A 220 -30.43 5.98 4.94
C VAL A 220 -31.93 5.85 5.19
N MET A 221 -32.74 5.76 4.13
CA MET A 221 -34.20 5.70 4.21
C MET A 221 -34.71 4.48 4.99
N THR A 222 -33.97 3.37 4.95
CA THR A 222 -34.33 2.11 5.60
C THR A 222 -33.68 1.92 6.97
N GLU A 223 -32.92 2.91 7.46
CA GLU A 223 -32.23 2.87 8.76
C GLU A 223 -31.38 1.60 8.91
N LEU A 224 -30.58 1.28 7.88
CA LEU A 224 -29.71 0.10 7.89
C LEU A 224 -28.26 0.46 8.20
N PRO A 225 -27.57 -0.32 9.05
CA PRO A 225 -26.16 -0.14 9.31
C PRO A 225 -25.36 -0.52 8.07
N LEU A 226 -24.56 0.40 7.53
CA LEU A 226 -23.74 0.17 6.35
C LEU A 226 -22.42 0.91 6.48
N VAL A 227 -21.29 0.23 6.29
CA VAL A 227 -19.99 0.90 6.21
C VAL A 227 -19.55 1.00 4.75
N ILE A 228 -19.23 2.22 4.30
CA ILE A 228 -18.72 2.51 2.96
C ILE A 228 -17.28 3.01 3.07
N VAL A 229 -16.31 2.23 2.61
CA VAL A 229 -14.92 2.69 2.54
C VAL A 229 -14.69 3.37 1.19
N ASN A 230 -14.39 4.67 1.22
CA ASN A 230 -13.95 5.40 0.03
C ASN A 230 -12.43 5.57 0.06
N SER A 231 -11.72 4.77 -0.74
CA SER A 231 -10.29 4.92 -0.97
C SER A 231 -10.05 5.95 -2.07
N GLN A 232 -9.91 7.21 -1.66
CA GLN A 232 -9.82 8.35 -2.56
C GLN A 232 -8.60 8.26 -3.48
N ARG A 233 -8.78 8.69 -4.74
CA ARG A 233 -7.74 8.79 -5.76
C ARG A 233 -8.00 10.03 -6.62
N ALA A 234 -7.00 10.46 -7.37
CA ALA A 234 -7.11 11.65 -8.22
C ALA A 234 -8.24 11.52 -9.25
N GLY A 235 -9.14 12.50 -9.22
CA GLY A 235 -10.27 12.66 -10.14
C GLY A 235 -10.04 13.82 -11.13
N PRO A 236 -11.11 14.38 -11.73
CA PRO A 236 -12.49 13.87 -11.76
C PRO A 236 -12.64 12.69 -12.74
N SER A 237 -13.81 12.04 -12.75
CA SER A 237 -14.09 10.86 -13.59
C SER A 237 -13.04 9.77 -13.37
N THR A 238 -12.50 9.14 -14.42
CA THR A 238 -11.42 8.16 -14.30
C THR A 238 -10.20 8.73 -13.56
N GLY A 239 -9.91 10.02 -13.80
CA GLY A 239 -8.79 10.76 -13.23
C GLY A 239 -7.44 10.06 -13.43
N MET A 240 -6.63 9.98 -12.38
CA MET A 240 -5.36 9.25 -12.37
C MET A 240 -5.42 8.14 -11.32
N PRO A 241 -5.78 6.89 -11.71
CA PRO A 241 -6.09 5.82 -10.75
C PRO A 241 -4.99 5.46 -9.74
N THR A 242 -3.74 5.80 -10.04
CA THR A 242 -2.55 5.52 -9.21
C THR A 242 -2.01 6.75 -8.48
N LYS A 243 -2.69 7.89 -8.58
CA LYS A 243 -2.30 9.12 -7.88
C LYS A 243 -3.26 9.39 -6.73
N THR A 244 -2.67 9.80 -5.62
CA THR A 244 -3.39 10.16 -4.41
C THR A 244 -3.99 11.55 -4.55
N GLU A 245 -5.23 11.70 -4.10
CA GLU A 245 -5.92 12.96 -3.94
C GLU A 245 -6.99 12.79 -2.85
N GLN A 246 -7.40 13.88 -2.21
CA GLN A 246 -8.42 13.90 -1.16
C GLN A 246 -9.59 14.83 -1.56
N SER A 247 -10.12 14.64 -2.77
CA SER A 247 -11.11 15.52 -3.39
C SER A 247 -12.55 15.00 -3.35
N ASP A 248 -12.80 13.86 -2.71
CA ASP A 248 -14.14 13.26 -2.66
C ASP A 248 -14.98 13.75 -1.47
N LEU A 249 -14.48 14.68 -0.64
CA LEU A 249 -15.21 15.14 0.57
C LEU A 249 -16.62 15.65 0.24
N TYR A 250 -16.78 16.45 -0.81
CA TYR A 250 -18.11 16.93 -1.20
C TYR A 250 -19.01 15.83 -1.74
N GLN A 251 -18.45 14.84 -2.45
CA GLN A 251 -19.22 13.67 -2.86
C GLN A 251 -19.65 12.84 -1.64
N ALA A 252 -18.79 12.69 -0.64
CA ALA A 252 -19.07 11.96 0.59
C ALA A 252 -20.17 12.63 1.43
N VAL A 253 -20.17 13.97 1.52
CA VAL A 253 -21.12 14.72 2.36
C VAL A 253 -22.41 15.08 1.62
N LEU A 254 -22.33 15.42 0.32
CA LEU A 254 -23.42 16.02 -0.46
C LEU A 254 -23.78 15.25 -1.74
N GLY A 255 -23.14 14.11 -2.01
CA GLY A 255 -23.29 13.40 -3.30
C GLY A 255 -24.57 12.60 -3.50
N ARG A 256 -25.54 12.69 -2.58
CA ARG A 256 -26.80 11.94 -2.60
C ARG A 256 -27.97 12.89 -2.82
N ASN A 257 -29.06 12.38 -3.39
CA ASN A 257 -30.28 13.16 -3.62
C ASN A 257 -31.08 13.37 -2.32
N GLY A 258 -31.81 14.49 -2.25
CA GLY A 258 -32.62 14.86 -1.09
C GLY A 258 -31.81 15.11 0.19
N ASP A 259 -32.50 15.29 1.30
CA ASP A 259 -31.89 15.45 2.63
C ASP A 259 -31.46 14.07 3.18
N SER A 260 -30.31 13.57 2.72
CA SER A 260 -29.78 12.25 3.05
C SER A 260 -28.40 12.33 3.74
N PRO A 261 -28.33 12.86 4.97
CA PRO A 261 -27.08 12.95 5.71
C PRO A 261 -26.58 11.55 6.10
N ILE A 262 -25.27 11.37 6.05
CA ILE A 262 -24.58 10.19 6.60
C ILE A 262 -23.40 10.66 7.43
N VAL A 263 -22.93 9.82 8.34
CA VAL A 263 -21.70 10.11 9.07
C VAL A 263 -20.50 9.91 8.14
N VAL A 264 -19.56 10.86 8.14
CA VAL A 264 -18.32 10.78 7.37
C VAL A 264 -17.13 10.85 8.34
N LEU A 265 -16.28 9.83 8.31
CA LEU A 265 -15.01 9.77 9.03
C LEU A 265 -13.85 9.82 8.04
N ALA A 266 -12.66 10.25 8.47
CA ALA A 266 -11.46 10.24 7.63
C ALA A 266 -10.26 9.77 8.46
N ALA A 267 -9.48 8.83 7.92
CA ALA A 267 -8.25 8.36 8.56
C ALA A 267 -7.07 9.28 8.24
N ALA A 268 -6.23 9.57 9.24
CA ALA A 268 -5.08 10.46 9.10
C ALA A 268 -3.74 9.73 8.83
N THR A 269 -3.61 8.48 9.27
CA THR A 269 -2.38 7.68 9.16
C THR A 269 -2.71 6.19 8.93
N PRO A 270 -1.75 5.35 8.48
CA PRO A 270 -2.00 3.91 8.32
C PRO A 270 -2.49 3.24 9.60
N SER A 271 -1.96 3.62 10.77
CA SER A 271 -2.43 3.08 12.05
C SER A 271 -3.81 3.59 12.44
N ASP A 272 -4.13 4.85 12.11
CA ASP A 272 -5.43 5.45 12.39
C ASP A 272 -6.56 4.82 11.57
N CYS A 273 -6.25 4.24 10.41
CA CYS A 273 -7.21 3.43 9.64
C CYS A 273 -7.85 2.31 10.48
N TYR A 274 -7.11 1.68 11.41
CA TYR A 274 -7.67 0.68 12.31
C TYR A 274 -8.74 1.28 13.23
N ALA A 275 -8.39 2.38 13.91
CA ALA A 275 -9.26 3.03 14.87
C ALA A 275 -10.52 3.57 14.20
N MET A 276 -10.37 4.23 13.05
CA MET A 276 -11.49 4.80 12.29
C MET A 276 -12.40 3.73 11.66
N ALA A 277 -11.85 2.60 11.21
CA ALA A 277 -12.67 1.49 10.73
C ALA A 277 -13.51 0.86 11.84
N ARG A 278 -12.91 0.65 13.01
CA ARG A 278 -13.62 0.16 14.20
C ARG A 278 -14.73 1.13 14.62
N GLU A 279 -14.42 2.41 14.63
CA GLU A 279 -15.37 3.47 14.96
C GLU A 279 -16.51 3.56 13.93
N ALA A 280 -16.22 3.40 12.64
CA ALA A 280 -17.23 3.38 11.59
C ALA A 280 -18.26 2.27 11.81
N VAL A 281 -17.81 1.06 12.15
CA VAL A 281 -18.72 -0.06 12.46
C VAL A 281 -19.53 0.24 13.72
N ARG A 282 -18.89 0.75 14.79
CA ARG A 282 -19.56 1.11 16.04
C ARG A 282 -20.68 2.12 15.81
N ILE A 283 -20.40 3.20 15.08
CA ILE A 283 -21.38 4.24 14.75
C ILE A 283 -22.50 3.66 13.87
N ALA A 284 -22.15 2.90 12.82
CA ALA A 284 -23.14 2.35 11.89
C ALA A 284 -24.16 1.46 12.60
N VAL A 285 -23.67 0.56 13.47
CA VAL A 285 -24.52 -0.38 14.22
C VAL A 285 -25.27 0.33 15.34
N HIS A 286 -24.62 1.20 16.11
CA HIS A 286 -25.27 1.86 17.26
C HIS A 286 -26.39 2.82 16.83
N HIS A 287 -26.19 3.54 15.73
CA HIS A 287 -27.14 4.53 15.22
C HIS A 287 -27.98 4.04 14.04
N MET A 288 -27.83 2.77 13.63
CA MET A 288 -28.57 2.17 12.51
C MET A 288 -28.54 3.07 11.26
N THR A 289 -27.34 3.54 10.90
CA THR A 289 -27.16 4.53 9.84
C THR A 289 -25.93 4.21 8.98
N PRO A 290 -25.90 4.62 7.71
CA PRO A 290 -24.70 4.50 6.89
C PRO A 290 -23.55 5.38 7.42
N VAL A 291 -22.34 4.86 7.36
CA VAL A 291 -21.10 5.57 7.69
C VAL A 291 -20.11 5.44 6.54
N MET A 292 -19.65 6.57 6.02
CA MET A 292 -18.58 6.60 5.03
C MET A 292 -17.23 6.86 5.70
N LEU A 293 -16.27 5.98 5.49
CA LEU A 293 -14.89 6.14 5.94
C LEU A 293 -14.00 6.50 4.75
N LEU A 294 -13.45 7.71 4.79
CA LEU A 294 -12.47 8.21 3.84
C LEU A 294 -11.07 7.71 4.21
N THR A 295 -10.41 7.09 3.24
CA THR A 295 -8.96 6.89 3.19
C THR A 295 -8.46 7.44 1.85
N ASP A 296 -7.19 7.24 1.52
CA ASP A 296 -6.65 7.67 0.24
C ASP A 296 -5.60 6.70 -0.31
N GLY A 297 -5.24 6.88 -1.58
CA GLY A 297 -4.26 6.05 -2.25
C GLY A 297 -2.85 6.08 -1.65
N PHE A 298 -2.49 7.08 -0.85
CA PHE A 298 -1.21 7.09 -0.15
C PHE A 298 -1.29 6.17 1.06
N LEU A 299 -2.27 6.36 1.93
CA LEU A 299 -2.49 5.51 3.11
C LEU A 299 -2.72 4.04 2.72
N ALA A 300 -3.44 3.80 1.63
CA ALA A 300 -3.68 2.45 1.12
C ALA A 300 -2.41 1.73 0.63
N ASN A 301 -1.29 2.43 0.40
CA ASN A 301 -0.04 1.82 -0.06
C ASN A 301 1.15 2.05 0.91
N ALA A 302 1.00 2.94 1.88
CA ALA A 302 1.97 3.27 2.91
C ALA A 302 1.98 2.24 4.03
#